data_AF-A0A134BN22-F1
#
_entry.id   AF-A0A134BN22-F1
#
_cell.length_a   1.000
_cell.length_b   1.000
_cell.length_c   1.000
_cell.angle_alpha   90.00
_cell.angle_beta   90.00
_cell.angle_gamma   90.00
#
_symmetry.space_group_name_H-M   'P 1'
#
loop_
_entity.id
_entity.type
_entity.pdbx_description
1 polymer ?
#
loop_
_entity_poly.entity_id
_entity_poly.type
_entity_poly.pdbx_seq_one_letter_code
_entity_poly.pdbx_strand_id
1 'polypeptide(L)'
;MNIIQTFYSYTDGDPLFDNAGFLSAEFNWLSIALSCVLLKQHFGKVTLYCNHKVRILVEELHIPYTNIVEIPDFMEDYEGYNLWALPKVYTYSMQREPFLHVDCDWFMFEKLSDEFLSSDLFAQNIEYDDQFYNRKCIERFIHAGGVVPQCVSSELSAPICRVANAGILGGNDIDFIRRYVSQVYSFIKKNDRVLKETKDGFINSFYEQMFFYTMARQENKSVNYCTRGDKLSTKFDWFDIDFTCKPKYGYMHLLASLKRTINAQIFVSQYLRNIAPDLYKNIIQTYINRGGHTIINYFDICNDLCINNLRTNDLIFSETKKYLKINVPISKESLDSYITNSNYKKDNLLSKIYYTDLMRYNAEKSLIENYQEICSINDKNINFFWKEELLKKNKLKLNNKF
;
A
#
# COMPACT_ATOMS: atom_id res chain seq x y z
N MET A 1 10.21 -23.31 3.11
CA MET A 1 10.49 -21.87 3.21
C MET A 1 9.24 -21.18 3.71
N ASN A 2 9.38 -20.31 4.70
CA ASN A 2 8.27 -19.55 5.29
C ASN A 2 7.99 -18.30 4.46
N ILE A 3 6.75 -18.12 4.01
CA ILE A 3 6.32 -16.87 3.37
C ILE A 3 5.68 -16.00 4.45
N ILE A 4 6.27 -14.82 4.66
CA ILE A 4 5.92 -13.97 5.79
C ILE A 4 5.63 -12.55 5.35
N GLN A 5 4.71 -11.89 6.04
CA GLN A 5 4.47 -10.46 5.92
C GLN A 5 4.50 -9.82 7.31
N THR A 6 4.74 -8.52 7.39
CA THR A 6 4.68 -7.77 8.63
C THR A 6 3.78 -6.56 8.46
N PHE A 7 2.87 -6.35 9.41
CA PHE A 7 2.12 -5.10 9.51
C PHE A 7 2.00 -4.68 10.98
N TYR A 8 2.52 -3.51 11.30
CA TYR A 8 2.43 -2.92 12.64
C TYR A 8 1.66 -1.62 12.52
N SER A 9 0.54 -1.52 13.20
CA SER A 9 -0.23 -0.27 13.21
C SER A 9 0.23 0.63 14.36
N TYR A 10 0.50 1.89 14.03
CA TYR A 10 0.97 2.91 14.97
C TYR A 10 -0.17 3.78 15.51
N THR A 11 -1.42 3.56 15.07
CA THR A 11 -2.56 4.35 15.54
C THR A 11 -2.98 3.94 16.94
N ASP A 12 -3.26 4.90 17.82
CA ASP A 12 -3.83 4.64 19.15
C ASP A 12 -5.32 4.25 19.08
N GLY A 13 -5.96 4.50 17.94
CA GLY A 13 -7.36 4.19 17.69
C GLY A 13 -7.60 2.83 17.05
N ASP A 14 -8.74 2.71 16.37
CA ASP A 14 -9.05 1.52 15.57
C ASP A 14 -8.07 1.40 14.39
N PRO A 15 -7.28 0.30 14.29
CA PRO A 15 -6.34 0.08 13.18
C PRO A 15 -7.02 0.10 11.81
N LEU A 16 -8.35 -0.05 11.74
CA LEU A 16 -9.11 0.03 10.49
C LEU A 16 -8.96 1.40 9.81
N PHE A 17 -8.67 2.45 10.57
CA PHE A 17 -8.46 3.81 10.06
C PHE A 17 -6.98 4.19 9.90
N ASP A 18 -6.06 3.22 10.04
CA ASP A 18 -4.65 3.43 9.73
C ASP A 18 -4.43 3.42 8.20
N ASN A 19 -4.03 4.56 7.66
CA ASN A 19 -3.73 4.68 6.23
C ASN A 19 -2.34 4.14 5.85
N ALA A 20 -1.40 3.98 6.79
CA ALA A 20 -0.05 3.50 6.54
C ALA A 20 0.65 4.10 5.28
N GLY A 21 0.39 5.38 4.99
CA GLY A 21 0.95 6.11 3.84
C GLY A 21 0.18 5.94 2.51
N PHE A 22 -0.91 5.20 2.51
CA PHE A 22 -1.86 5.13 1.40
C PHE A 22 -2.78 6.35 1.35
N LEU A 23 -3.42 6.54 0.19
CA LEU A 23 -4.42 7.59 -0.04
C LEU A 23 -5.57 7.55 0.98
N SER A 24 -5.92 6.34 1.45
CA SER A 24 -6.98 6.10 2.42
C SER A 24 -6.72 4.83 3.22
N ALA A 25 -7.41 4.71 4.36
CA ALA A 25 -7.29 3.54 5.22
C ALA A 25 -7.94 2.31 4.59
N GLU A 26 -9.08 2.45 3.88
CA GLU A 26 -9.63 1.31 3.15
C GLU A 26 -8.68 0.81 2.06
N PHE A 27 -7.94 1.71 1.39
CA PHE A 27 -6.97 1.31 0.39
C PHE A 27 -5.83 0.49 1.01
N ASN A 28 -5.32 0.88 2.18
CA ASN A 28 -4.31 0.10 2.90
C ASN A 28 -4.79 -1.35 3.15
N TRP A 29 -5.99 -1.53 3.69
CA TRP A 29 -6.53 -2.87 3.98
C TRP A 29 -6.84 -3.70 2.74
N LEU A 30 -7.31 -3.06 1.66
CA LEU A 30 -7.46 -3.71 0.36
C LEU A 30 -6.11 -4.16 -0.21
N SER A 31 -5.05 -3.36 -0.04
CA SER A 31 -3.70 -3.70 -0.46
C SER A 31 -3.16 -4.92 0.30
N ILE A 32 -3.25 -4.89 1.64
CA ILE A 32 -2.84 -6.02 2.50
C ILE A 32 -3.57 -7.30 2.08
N ALA A 33 -4.89 -7.21 1.85
CA ALA A 33 -5.70 -8.34 1.44
C ALA A 33 -5.30 -8.89 0.07
N LEU A 34 -5.10 -8.02 -0.93
CA LEU A 34 -4.69 -8.42 -2.27
C LEU A 34 -3.31 -9.10 -2.24
N SER A 35 -2.34 -8.51 -1.53
CA SER A 35 -1.00 -9.09 -1.37
C SER A 35 -1.06 -10.49 -0.77
N CYS A 36 -1.80 -10.67 0.34
CA CYS A 36 -1.97 -11.97 0.99
C CYS A 36 -2.63 -13.01 0.07
N VAL A 37 -3.69 -12.63 -0.66
CA VAL A 37 -4.41 -13.55 -1.57
C VAL A 37 -3.47 -14.06 -2.67
N LEU A 38 -2.72 -13.16 -3.30
CA LEU A 38 -1.79 -13.50 -4.37
C LEU A 38 -0.64 -14.40 -3.87
N LEU A 39 -0.07 -14.11 -2.71
CA LEU A 39 0.95 -14.96 -2.10
C LEU A 39 0.42 -16.38 -1.79
N LYS A 40 -0.82 -16.48 -1.31
CA LYS A 40 -1.44 -17.79 -1.07
C LYS A 40 -1.69 -18.58 -2.34
N GLN A 41 -2.01 -17.92 -3.46
CA GLN A 41 -2.18 -18.62 -4.74
C GLN A 41 -0.88 -19.33 -5.17
N HIS A 42 0.29 -18.75 -4.87
CA HIS A 42 1.58 -19.29 -5.30
C HIS A 42 2.25 -20.23 -4.28
N PHE A 43 2.06 -19.99 -2.99
CA PHE A 43 2.77 -20.72 -1.93
C PHE A 43 1.85 -21.51 -0.98
N GLY A 44 0.54 -21.33 -1.06
CA GLY A 44 -0.46 -21.99 -0.22
C GLY A 44 -0.53 -21.48 1.22
N LYS A 45 0.62 -21.23 1.86
CA LYS A 45 0.71 -20.76 3.25
C LYS A 45 1.43 -19.43 3.36
N VAL A 46 0.83 -18.50 4.12
CA VAL A 46 1.39 -17.17 4.41
C VAL A 46 1.18 -16.84 5.89
N THR A 47 2.21 -16.32 6.55
CA THR A 47 2.15 -15.93 7.97
C THR A 47 2.25 -14.42 8.12
N LEU A 48 1.30 -13.80 8.81
CA LEU A 48 1.39 -12.39 9.19
C LEU A 48 2.06 -12.27 10.57
N TYR A 49 2.98 -11.33 10.71
CA TYR A 49 3.49 -10.84 11.99
C TYR A 49 2.94 -9.45 12.23
N CYS A 50 2.25 -9.25 13.35
CA CYS A 50 1.58 -7.98 13.65
C CYS A 50 1.34 -7.78 15.15
N ASN A 51 1.02 -6.56 15.57
CA ASN A 51 0.62 -6.33 16.95
C ASN A 51 -0.84 -6.72 17.21
N HIS A 52 -1.20 -6.78 18.49
CA HIS A 52 -2.47 -7.35 18.95
C HIS A 52 -3.71 -6.76 18.27
N LYS A 53 -3.78 -5.42 18.17
CA LYS A 53 -4.90 -4.73 17.52
C LYS A 53 -5.03 -5.08 16.03
N VAL A 54 -3.92 -5.23 15.32
CA VAL A 54 -3.92 -5.65 13.91
C VAL A 54 -4.37 -7.09 13.80
N ARG A 55 -3.94 -7.98 14.70
CA ARG A 55 -4.38 -9.38 14.70
C ARG A 55 -5.91 -9.46 14.75
N ILE A 56 -6.55 -8.81 15.72
CA ILE A 56 -8.00 -8.80 15.88
C ILE A 56 -8.68 -8.34 14.60
N LEU A 57 -8.21 -7.21 14.05
CA LEU A 57 -8.80 -6.64 12.86
C LEU A 57 -8.63 -7.55 11.63
N VAL A 58 -7.45 -8.15 11.44
CA VAL A 58 -7.18 -9.07 10.32
C VAL A 58 -8.09 -10.30 10.38
N GLU A 59 -8.30 -10.84 11.59
CA GLU A 59 -9.24 -11.95 11.83
C GLU A 59 -10.68 -11.54 11.48
N GLU A 60 -11.14 -10.35 11.91
CA GLU A 60 -12.47 -9.81 11.61
C GLU A 60 -12.69 -9.50 10.12
N LEU A 61 -11.68 -8.92 9.47
CA LEU A 61 -11.70 -8.65 8.03
C LEU A 61 -11.65 -9.94 7.20
N HIS A 62 -11.40 -11.09 7.82
CA HIS A 62 -11.24 -12.40 7.18
C HIS A 62 -10.12 -12.43 6.12
N ILE A 63 -9.06 -11.63 6.31
CA ILE A 63 -7.91 -11.66 5.41
C ILE A 63 -7.23 -13.03 5.56
N PRO A 64 -6.98 -13.77 4.47
CA PRO A 64 -6.87 -15.22 4.53
C PRO A 64 -5.48 -15.72 4.96
N TYR A 65 -4.76 -15.03 5.84
CA TYR A 65 -3.49 -15.50 6.38
C TYR A 65 -3.63 -16.90 6.99
N THR A 66 -2.62 -17.76 6.77
CA THR A 66 -2.61 -19.12 7.33
C THR A 66 -2.34 -19.10 8.82
N ASN A 67 -1.39 -18.25 9.24
CA ASN A 67 -1.07 -18.02 10.64
C ASN A 67 -0.96 -16.52 10.87
N ILE A 68 -1.34 -16.08 12.07
CA ILE A 68 -1.15 -14.72 12.54
C ILE A 68 -0.37 -14.81 13.85
N VAL A 69 0.85 -14.28 13.82
CA VAL A 69 1.78 -14.26 14.95
C VAL A 69 1.77 -12.87 15.54
N GLU A 70 1.37 -12.80 16.80
CA GLU A 70 1.38 -11.55 17.54
C GLU A 70 2.82 -11.21 17.97
N ILE A 71 3.28 -10.00 17.63
CA ILE A 71 4.53 -9.41 18.11
C ILE A 71 4.21 -8.37 19.20
N PRO A 72 5.08 -8.18 20.21
CA PRO A 72 4.82 -7.24 21.29
C PRO A 72 4.69 -5.81 20.77
N ASP A 73 3.97 -4.96 21.50
CA ASP A 73 3.87 -3.51 21.25
C ASP A 73 5.17 -2.76 21.65
N PHE A 74 6.33 -3.29 21.24
CA PHE A 74 7.63 -2.77 21.63
C PHE A 74 7.96 -1.41 20.98
N MET A 75 7.17 -0.95 19.99
CA MET A 75 7.36 0.37 19.39
C MET A 75 6.95 1.50 20.34
N GLU A 76 6.24 1.22 21.43
CA GLU A 76 5.95 2.18 22.50
C GLU A 76 7.25 2.74 23.12
N ASP A 77 8.29 1.90 23.24
CA ASP A 77 9.63 2.32 23.70
C ASP A 77 10.33 3.27 22.71
N TYR A 78 9.81 3.34 21.47
CA TYR A 78 10.31 4.17 20.38
C TYR A 78 9.34 5.31 20.04
N GLU A 79 8.57 5.80 21.01
CA GLU A 79 7.71 6.96 20.84
C GLU A 79 8.50 8.19 20.37
N GLY A 80 8.03 8.81 19.29
CA GLY A 80 8.66 9.98 18.67
C GLY A 80 9.84 9.66 17.76
N TYR A 81 10.16 8.38 17.53
CA TYR A 81 11.08 7.93 16.49
C TYR A 81 10.33 7.72 15.18
N ASN A 82 11.06 7.63 14.07
CA ASN A 82 10.51 7.29 12.76
C ASN A 82 11.15 5.99 12.25
N LEU A 83 10.91 4.87 12.95
CA LEU A 83 11.56 3.58 12.71
C LEU A 83 10.59 2.53 12.13
N TRP A 84 9.93 2.87 11.01
CA TRP A 84 8.89 2.03 10.41
C TRP A 84 9.35 0.63 9.93
N ALA A 85 10.64 0.43 9.64
CA ALA A 85 11.16 -0.90 9.27
C ALA A 85 11.51 -1.79 10.48
N LEU A 86 11.52 -1.26 11.70
CA LEU A 86 11.94 -2.00 12.89
C LEU A 86 11.02 -3.19 13.22
N PRO A 87 9.68 -3.11 13.07
CA PRO A 87 8.80 -4.28 13.20
C PRO A 87 9.13 -5.40 12.20
N LYS A 88 9.58 -5.06 10.98
CA LYS A 88 10.02 -6.06 10.00
C LYS A 88 11.32 -6.71 10.45
N VAL A 89 12.29 -5.94 10.94
CA VAL A 89 13.53 -6.47 11.53
C VAL A 89 13.26 -7.37 12.74
N TYR A 90 12.28 -7.01 13.58
CA TYR A 90 11.81 -7.88 14.65
C TYR A 90 11.25 -9.19 14.10
N THR A 91 10.45 -9.13 13.05
CA THR A 91 9.94 -10.31 12.34
C THR A 91 11.09 -11.19 11.81
N TYR A 92 12.13 -10.60 11.21
CA TYR A 92 13.31 -11.32 10.75
C TYR A 92 14.05 -12.02 11.91
N SER A 93 14.13 -11.37 13.08
CA SER A 93 14.77 -11.92 14.28
C SER A 93 14.10 -13.19 14.80
N MET A 94 12.80 -13.35 14.55
CA MET A 94 12.02 -14.50 14.97
C MET A 94 12.24 -15.72 14.07
N GLN A 95 12.80 -15.54 12.87
CA GLN A 95 12.94 -16.64 11.91
C GLN A 95 13.99 -17.65 12.38
N ARG A 96 13.70 -18.93 12.15
CA ARG A 96 14.59 -20.07 12.46
C ARG A 96 14.86 -20.96 11.25
N GLU A 97 14.13 -20.73 10.16
CA GLU A 97 14.18 -21.49 8.92
C GLU A 97 14.13 -20.51 7.73
N PRO A 98 14.57 -20.94 6.52
CA PRO A 98 14.52 -20.11 5.31
C PRO A 98 13.18 -19.42 5.12
N PHE A 99 13.20 -18.12 4.80
CA PHE A 99 12.00 -17.32 4.63
C PHE A 99 12.10 -16.33 3.47
N LEU A 100 10.92 -15.95 2.97
CA LEU A 100 10.71 -14.84 2.04
C LEU A 100 9.74 -13.88 2.73
N HIS A 101 10.24 -12.70 3.12
CA HIS A 101 9.40 -11.59 3.53
C HIS A 101 8.94 -10.81 2.31
N VAL A 102 7.68 -10.40 2.33
CA VAL A 102 7.00 -9.67 1.25
C VAL A 102 6.22 -8.51 1.86
N ASP A 103 6.44 -7.30 1.37
CA ASP A 103 5.69 -6.13 1.81
C ASP A 103 4.19 -6.25 1.49
N CYS A 104 3.34 -5.65 2.33
CA CYS A 104 1.88 -5.74 2.20
C CYS A 104 1.31 -4.94 1.00
N ASP A 105 2.15 -4.19 0.32
CA ASP A 105 1.88 -3.37 -0.86
C ASP A 105 2.59 -3.93 -2.12
N TRP A 106 3.05 -5.17 -2.03
CA TRP A 106 3.66 -5.95 -3.08
C TRP A 106 2.71 -7.04 -3.57
N PHE A 107 2.48 -7.10 -4.88
CA PHE A 107 1.48 -7.95 -5.53
C PHE A 107 2.17 -8.97 -6.45
N MET A 108 2.13 -10.25 -6.08
CA MET A 108 2.69 -11.37 -6.84
C MET A 108 1.72 -11.86 -7.91
N PHE A 109 1.84 -11.44 -9.16
CA PHE A 109 1.00 -12.01 -10.23
C PHE A 109 1.61 -13.28 -10.82
N GLU A 110 2.94 -13.41 -10.76
CA GLU A 110 3.67 -14.60 -11.12
C GLU A 110 4.58 -15.06 -9.99
N LYS A 111 4.64 -16.38 -9.79
CA LYS A 111 5.51 -16.99 -8.79
C LYS A 111 6.97 -16.75 -9.13
N LEU A 112 7.76 -16.38 -8.12
CA LEU A 112 9.21 -16.29 -8.22
C LEU A 112 9.81 -17.66 -8.60
N SER A 113 10.84 -17.66 -9.45
CA SER A 113 11.45 -18.89 -9.95
C SER A 113 12.14 -19.69 -8.85
N ASP A 114 12.24 -21.01 -9.04
CA ASP A 114 12.98 -21.87 -8.10
C ASP A 114 14.47 -21.48 -8.04
N GLU A 115 15.04 -20.98 -9.15
CA GLU A 115 16.39 -20.40 -9.18
C GLU A 115 16.50 -19.21 -8.21
N PHE A 116 15.54 -18.27 -8.25
CA PHE A 116 15.50 -17.14 -7.32
C PHE A 116 15.49 -17.63 -5.87
N LEU A 117 14.61 -18.59 -5.56
CA LEU A 117 14.41 -19.13 -4.21
C LEU A 117 15.55 -20.05 -3.72
N SER A 118 16.54 -20.34 -4.57
CA SER A 118 17.68 -21.22 -4.25
C SER A 118 18.94 -20.49 -3.77
N SER A 119 19.04 -19.16 -3.90
CA SER A 119 20.22 -18.39 -3.44
C SER A 119 20.32 -18.29 -1.92
N ASP A 120 21.49 -17.89 -1.42
CA ASP A 120 21.68 -17.66 0.02
C ASP A 120 20.69 -16.61 0.53
N LEU A 121 20.49 -15.54 -0.25
CA LEU A 121 19.72 -14.37 0.10
C LEU A 121 18.82 -13.91 -1.05
N PHE A 122 17.72 -13.25 -0.69
CA PHE A 122 16.71 -12.71 -1.59
C PHE A 122 16.53 -11.22 -1.32
N ALA A 123 16.38 -10.44 -2.39
CA ALA A 123 15.94 -9.06 -2.32
C ALA A 123 15.06 -8.71 -3.53
N GLN A 124 14.34 -7.59 -3.49
CA GLN A 124 13.55 -7.17 -4.64
C GLN A 124 14.43 -6.75 -5.82
N ASN A 125 15.25 -5.72 -5.62
CA ASN A 125 16.17 -5.19 -6.61
C ASN A 125 17.28 -4.39 -5.94
N ILE A 126 18.36 -4.13 -6.68
CA ILE A 126 19.34 -3.12 -6.25
C ILE A 126 18.78 -1.76 -6.61
N GLU A 127 18.67 -0.87 -5.62
CA GLU A 127 18.34 0.53 -5.82
C GLU A 127 19.61 1.38 -5.78
N TYR A 128 19.71 2.31 -6.71
CA TYR A 128 20.80 3.27 -6.83
C TYR A 128 20.30 4.63 -6.34
N ASP A 129 20.92 5.16 -5.29
CA ASP A 129 20.61 6.45 -4.66
C ASP A 129 21.06 7.65 -5.50
N ASP A 130 20.59 7.71 -6.74
CA ASP A 130 20.85 8.77 -7.71
C ASP A 130 20.26 10.13 -7.31
N GLN A 131 19.24 10.13 -6.44
CA GLN A 131 18.67 11.35 -5.86
C GLN A 131 19.32 11.75 -4.53
N PHE A 132 20.30 10.96 -4.07
CA PHE A 132 21.07 11.20 -2.86
C PHE A 132 20.21 11.28 -1.59
N TYR A 133 19.05 10.63 -1.54
CA TYR A 133 18.21 10.61 -0.34
C TYR A 133 18.88 9.86 0.79
N ASN A 134 19.37 8.64 0.51
CA ASN A 134 20.09 7.84 1.50
C ASN A 134 21.37 8.56 1.91
N ARG A 135 22.15 9.09 0.96
CA ARG A 135 23.37 9.86 1.25
C ARG A 135 23.10 11.04 2.16
N LYS A 136 22.16 11.91 1.81
CA LYS A 136 21.84 13.10 2.62
C LYS A 136 21.32 12.71 4.01
N CYS A 137 20.55 11.64 4.13
CA CYS A 137 20.11 11.10 5.41
C CYS A 137 21.31 10.70 6.28
N ILE A 138 22.23 9.91 5.72
CA ILE A 138 23.42 9.43 6.43
C ILE A 138 24.36 10.59 6.81
N GLU A 139 24.55 11.56 5.92
CA GLU A 139 25.36 12.76 6.21
C GLU A 139 24.77 13.58 7.36
N ARG A 140 23.44 13.81 7.36
CA ARG A 140 22.76 14.46 8.48
C ARG A 140 22.91 13.66 9.77
N PHE A 141 22.75 12.35 9.69
CA PHE A 141 22.87 11.45 10.83
C PHE A 141 24.30 11.50 11.44
N ILE A 142 25.34 11.45 10.61
CA ILE A 142 26.74 11.59 11.05
C ILE A 142 26.97 12.99 11.66
N HIS A 143 26.47 14.05 11.01
CA HIS A 143 26.62 15.42 11.51
C HIS A 143 25.98 15.62 12.90
N ALA A 144 24.87 14.91 13.17
CA ALA A 144 24.22 14.89 14.48
C ALA A 144 24.97 14.03 15.54
N GLY A 145 26.14 13.48 15.19
CA GLY A 145 26.95 12.63 16.07
C GLY A 145 26.61 11.14 15.99
N GLY A 146 25.90 10.71 14.95
CA GLY A 146 25.56 9.32 14.71
C GLY A 146 26.78 8.45 14.39
N VAL A 147 26.85 7.29 15.01
CA VAL A 147 27.89 6.27 14.81
C VAL A 147 27.44 5.28 13.75
N VAL A 148 28.14 5.30 12.63
CA VAL A 148 27.92 4.42 11.48
C VAL A 148 28.75 3.15 11.62
N PRO A 149 28.19 1.95 11.34
CA PRO A 149 28.95 0.71 11.41
C PRO A 149 29.94 0.55 10.25
N GLN A 150 31.05 -0.15 10.50
CA GLN A 150 32.09 -0.39 9.49
C GLN A 150 31.58 -1.16 8.26
N CYS A 151 30.51 -1.94 8.39
CA CYS A 151 29.96 -2.71 7.28
C CYS A 151 29.55 -1.83 6.08
N VAL A 152 29.16 -0.57 6.30
CA VAL A 152 28.71 0.32 5.21
C VAL A 152 29.80 1.23 4.65
N SER A 153 31.03 1.21 5.17
CA SER A 153 32.07 2.19 4.81
C SER A 153 32.39 2.20 3.31
N SER A 154 32.34 1.04 2.64
CA SER A 154 32.57 0.95 1.19
C SER A 154 31.48 1.66 0.38
N GLU A 155 30.25 1.67 0.87
CA GLU A 155 29.11 2.30 0.19
C GLU A 155 29.04 3.81 0.47
N LEU A 156 29.54 4.26 1.62
CA LEU A 156 29.71 5.69 1.92
C LEU A 156 30.83 6.34 1.10
N SER A 157 31.85 5.58 0.72
CA SER A 157 32.90 6.05 -0.19
C SER A 157 32.51 5.97 -1.66
N ALA A 158 31.41 5.28 -2.01
CA ALA A 158 30.96 5.14 -3.39
C ALA A 158 30.33 6.46 -3.90
N PRO A 159 30.46 6.80 -5.19
CA PRO A 159 29.82 7.98 -5.78
C PRO A 159 28.29 7.95 -5.67
N ILE A 160 27.70 6.76 -5.74
CA ILE A 160 26.26 6.52 -5.60
C ILE A 160 26.09 5.36 -4.64
N CYS A 161 25.31 5.58 -3.59
CA CYS A 161 24.97 4.54 -2.63
C CYS A 161 23.99 3.54 -3.25
N ARG A 162 24.17 2.27 -2.92
CA ARG A 162 23.31 1.17 -3.33
C ARG A 162 22.71 0.49 -2.12
N VAL A 163 21.47 0.08 -2.27
CA VAL A 163 20.71 -0.64 -1.25
C VAL A 163 19.95 -1.79 -1.90
N ALA A 164 19.63 -2.82 -1.12
CA ALA A 164 18.79 -3.92 -1.57
C ALA A 164 17.34 -3.62 -1.15
N ASN A 165 16.47 -3.26 -2.09
CA ASN A 165 15.08 -2.91 -1.78
C ASN A 165 14.39 -4.08 -1.06
N ALA A 166 13.78 -3.76 0.09
CA ALA A 166 13.21 -4.72 1.03
C ALA A 166 11.72 -5.01 0.84
N GLY A 167 11.12 -4.62 -0.30
CA GLY A 167 9.77 -5.06 -0.67
C GLY A 167 9.67 -6.58 -0.81
N ILE A 168 10.80 -7.20 -1.15
CA ILE A 168 11.10 -8.61 -0.97
C ILE A 168 12.43 -8.67 -0.22
N LEU A 169 12.51 -9.43 0.88
CA LEU A 169 13.76 -9.65 1.60
C LEU A 169 13.75 -11.01 2.29
N GLY A 170 14.89 -11.69 2.37
CA GLY A 170 14.98 -12.96 3.08
C GLY A 170 16.14 -13.79 2.61
N GLY A 171 16.04 -15.11 2.77
CA GLY A 171 17.08 -16.02 2.32
C GLY A 171 17.02 -17.41 2.92
N ASN A 172 17.89 -18.25 2.39
CA ASN A 172 18.20 -19.57 2.92
C ASN A 172 19.29 -19.52 4.02
N ASP A 173 20.16 -18.51 4.02
CA ASP A 173 21.21 -18.34 5.02
C ASP A 173 20.70 -17.61 6.28
N ILE A 174 20.11 -18.39 7.19
CA ILE A 174 19.57 -17.87 8.46
C ILE A 174 20.66 -17.35 9.40
N ASP A 175 21.89 -17.86 9.32
CA ASP A 175 22.99 -17.36 10.14
C ASP A 175 23.42 -15.97 9.70
N PHE A 176 23.43 -15.69 8.40
CA PHE A 176 23.58 -14.33 7.88
C PHE A 176 22.48 -13.41 8.41
N ILE A 177 21.21 -13.83 8.31
CA ILE A 177 20.08 -13.01 8.77
C ILE A 177 20.22 -12.66 10.26
N ARG A 178 20.63 -13.61 11.10
CA ARG A 178 20.90 -13.37 12.53
C ARG A 178 21.97 -12.31 12.76
N ARG A 179 23.10 -12.38 12.02
CA ARG A 179 24.17 -11.37 12.09
C ARG A 179 23.67 -10.00 11.63
N TYR A 180 22.95 -9.96 10.52
CA TYR A 180 22.34 -8.74 9.98
C TYR A 180 21.38 -8.09 10.98
N VAL A 181 20.44 -8.84 11.55
CA VAL A 181 19.51 -8.36 12.58
C VAL A 181 20.27 -7.85 13.81
N SER A 182 21.29 -8.58 14.26
CA SER A 182 22.13 -8.15 15.38
C SER A 182 22.86 -6.83 15.10
N GLN A 183 23.30 -6.61 13.86
CA GLN A 183 23.93 -5.37 13.43
C GLN A 183 22.94 -4.20 13.44
N VAL A 184 21.68 -4.42 13.03
CA VAL A 184 20.60 -3.42 13.11
C VAL A 184 20.31 -3.05 14.57
N TYR A 185 20.09 -4.03 15.45
CA TYR A 185 19.82 -3.73 16.86
C TYR A 185 20.99 -3.04 17.56
N SER A 186 22.23 -3.45 17.26
CA SER A 186 23.40 -2.74 17.79
C SER A 186 23.46 -1.30 17.27
N PHE A 187 23.08 -1.04 16.01
CA PHE A 187 23.06 0.29 15.44
C PHE A 187 22.02 1.18 16.14
N ILE A 188 20.78 0.70 16.29
CA ILE A 188 19.70 1.45 16.95
C ILE A 188 20.09 1.77 18.38
N LYS A 189 20.53 0.76 19.15
CA LYS A 189 20.92 0.95 20.57
C LYS A 189 22.05 1.96 20.75
N LYS A 190 23.08 1.93 19.89
CA LYS A 190 24.23 2.85 19.98
C LYS A 190 23.87 4.29 19.62
N ASN A 191 22.81 4.48 18.84
CA ASN A 191 22.45 5.76 18.26
C ASN A 191 21.10 6.30 18.76
N ASP A 192 20.61 5.77 19.87
CA ASP A 192 19.31 6.08 20.45
C ASP A 192 19.00 7.59 20.47
N ARG A 193 19.88 8.37 21.10
CA ARG A 193 19.78 9.85 21.18
C ARG A 193 19.67 10.49 19.78
N VAL A 194 20.55 10.10 18.86
CA VAL A 194 20.65 10.73 17.53
C VAL A 194 19.43 10.39 16.67
N LEU A 195 18.93 9.16 16.77
CA LEU A 195 17.73 8.71 16.06
C LEU A 195 16.49 9.48 16.55
N LYS A 196 16.41 9.75 17.86
CA LYS A 196 15.33 10.54 18.47
C LYS A 196 15.39 12.02 18.10
N GLU A 197 16.59 12.57 17.96
CA GLU A 197 16.79 13.98 17.59
C GLU A 197 16.53 14.23 16.10
N THR A 198 17.06 13.37 15.21
CA THR A 198 16.99 13.58 13.77
C THR A 198 15.63 13.21 13.17
N LYS A 199 15.00 12.12 13.67
CA LYS A 199 13.68 11.62 13.23
C LYS A 199 13.54 11.43 11.71
N ASP A 200 14.66 11.18 11.04
CA ASP A 200 14.70 11.07 9.60
C ASP A 200 14.23 9.68 9.14
N GLY A 201 13.08 9.64 8.45
CA GLY A 201 12.48 8.39 8.00
C GLY A 201 13.32 7.61 6.98
N PHE A 202 14.27 8.25 6.29
CA PHE A 202 15.17 7.54 5.38
C PHE A 202 16.17 6.63 6.09
N ILE A 203 16.36 6.79 7.41
CA ILE A 203 17.24 5.92 8.19
C ILE A 203 16.81 4.46 8.16
N ASN A 204 15.53 4.19 7.88
CA ASN A 204 14.98 2.85 7.70
C ASN A 204 15.58 2.12 6.50
N SER A 205 15.71 2.79 5.34
CA SER A 205 16.40 2.19 4.18
C SER A 205 17.88 1.93 4.51
N PHE A 206 18.50 2.78 5.33
CA PHE A 206 19.88 2.59 5.74
C PHE A 206 20.09 1.28 6.52
N TYR A 207 19.37 1.05 7.63
CA TYR A 207 19.57 -0.17 8.41
C TYR A 207 18.89 -1.40 7.79
N GLU A 208 17.74 -1.25 7.11
CA GLU A 208 17.02 -2.39 6.55
C GLU A 208 17.70 -2.88 5.26
N GLN A 209 18.04 -1.96 4.35
CA GLN A 209 18.42 -2.28 2.99
C GLN A 209 19.94 -2.14 2.74
N MET A 210 20.59 -1.08 3.23
CA MET A 210 22.03 -0.90 3.02
C MET A 210 22.86 -1.89 3.84
N PHE A 211 22.48 -2.19 5.09
CA PHE A 211 23.21 -3.17 5.89
C PHE A 211 23.13 -4.56 5.27
N PHE A 212 21.93 -4.98 4.84
CA PHE A 212 21.74 -6.25 4.15
C PHE A 212 22.63 -6.34 2.91
N TYR A 213 22.57 -5.33 2.03
CA TYR A 213 23.36 -5.28 0.80
C TYR A 213 24.87 -5.32 1.05
N THR A 214 25.37 -4.49 1.96
CA THR A 214 26.81 -4.35 2.21
C THR A 214 27.39 -5.57 2.94
N MET A 215 26.68 -6.10 3.93
CA MET A 215 27.07 -7.31 4.65
C MET A 215 27.07 -8.53 3.72
N ALA A 216 26.05 -8.69 2.86
CA ALA A 216 25.99 -9.79 1.91
C ALA A 216 27.21 -9.80 0.98
N ARG A 217 27.64 -8.63 0.52
CA ARG A 217 28.85 -8.48 -0.31
C ARG A 217 30.14 -8.77 0.46
N GLN A 218 30.25 -8.30 1.71
CA GLN A 218 31.43 -8.55 2.54
C GLN A 218 31.61 -10.03 2.86
N GLU A 219 30.51 -10.74 3.07
CA GLU A 219 30.50 -12.18 3.36
C GLU A 219 30.44 -13.06 2.08
N ASN A 220 30.56 -12.47 0.89
CA ASN A 220 30.48 -13.14 -0.41
C ASN A 220 29.23 -14.03 -0.59
N LYS A 221 28.09 -13.56 -0.11
CA LYS A 221 26.80 -14.25 -0.24
C LYS A 221 26.20 -14.07 -1.62
N SER A 222 25.58 -15.12 -2.15
CA SER A 222 24.77 -15.03 -3.36
C SER A 222 23.44 -14.35 -3.05
N VAL A 223 23.10 -13.29 -3.80
CA VAL A 223 21.84 -12.56 -3.66
C VAL A 223 21.12 -12.59 -5.00
N ASN A 224 19.91 -13.16 -5.02
CA ASN A 224 19.01 -13.05 -6.17
C ASN A 224 18.06 -11.86 -6.01
N TYR A 225 17.77 -11.23 -7.14
CA TYR A 225 16.88 -10.07 -7.25
C TYR A 225 15.71 -10.40 -8.19
N CYS A 226 14.51 -9.92 -7.84
CA CYS A 226 13.28 -10.09 -8.62
C CYS A 226 13.39 -9.38 -9.97
N THR A 227 14.03 -8.22 -9.99
CA THR A 227 14.41 -7.53 -11.24
C THR A 227 15.86 -7.80 -11.57
N ARG A 228 16.12 -8.31 -12.78
CA ARG A 228 17.47 -8.42 -13.34
C ARG A 228 17.66 -7.32 -14.39
N GLY A 229 18.74 -6.55 -14.30
CA GLY A 229 19.09 -5.51 -15.27
C GLY A 229 18.87 -4.08 -14.79
N ASP A 230 19.59 -3.16 -15.44
CA ASP A 230 19.67 -1.69 -15.29
C ASP A 230 19.83 -1.11 -13.88
N LYS A 231 20.39 0.12 -13.83
CA LYS A 231 20.48 0.89 -12.59
C LYS A 231 19.08 1.40 -12.22
N LEU A 232 18.33 0.62 -11.44
CA LEU A 232 17.02 1.02 -10.93
C LEU A 232 17.20 2.12 -9.89
N SER A 233 16.68 3.32 -10.16
CA SER A 233 16.95 4.49 -9.33
C SER A 233 16.02 4.58 -8.12
N THR A 234 16.31 5.52 -7.21
CA THR A 234 15.50 5.78 -6.01
C THR A 234 14.31 6.69 -6.26
N LYS A 235 13.99 7.04 -7.51
CA LYS A 235 12.85 7.92 -7.82
C LYS A 235 11.48 7.39 -7.39
N PHE A 236 11.37 6.09 -7.05
CA PHE A 236 10.12 5.38 -6.71
C PHE A 236 9.01 5.45 -7.77
N ASP A 237 9.17 6.23 -8.85
CA ASP A 237 8.23 6.42 -9.97
C ASP A 237 8.55 5.48 -11.15
N TRP A 238 8.76 4.19 -10.88
CA TRP A 238 9.60 3.37 -11.77
C TRP A 238 9.02 2.86 -13.09
N PHE A 239 7.73 2.99 -13.38
CA PHE A 239 7.21 2.54 -14.67
C PHE A 239 5.98 3.34 -15.11
N ASP A 240 5.68 3.31 -16.41
CA ASP A 240 4.31 3.47 -16.91
C ASP A 240 3.50 2.28 -16.36
N ILE A 241 3.08 2.39 -15.10
CA ILE A 241 2.31 1.34 -14.44
C ILE A 241 0.92 1.37 -15.06
N ASP A 242 0.68 0.38 -15.90
CA ASP A 242 -0.65 0.11 -16.42
C ASP A 242 -1.55 -0.35 -15.26
N PHE A 243 -2.44 0.54 -14.80
CA PHE A 243 -3.43 0.24 -13.76
C PHE A 243 -4.73 -0.38 -14.30
N THR A 244 -4.73 -0.90 -15.53
CA THR A 244 -5.88 -1.66 -16.03
C THR A 244 -6.04 -2.97 -15.25
N CYS A 245 -7.29 -3.37 -15.04
CA CYS A 245 -7.65 -4.61 -14.35
C CYS A 245 -7.48 -5.87 -15.22
N LYS A 246 -6.62 -5.81 -16.23
CA LYS A 246 -6.26 -6.99 -17.04
C LYS A 246 -5.36 -7.92 -16.22
N PRO A 247 -5.36 -9.24 -16.51
CA PRO A 247 -4.35 -10.14 -15.96
C PRO A 247 -2.94 -9.57 -16.15
N LYS A 248 -2.18 -9.53 -15.06
CA LYS A 248 -0.80 -9.04 -15.02
C LYS A 248 0.16 -10.22 -15.00
N TYR A 249 1.36 -9.98 -15.51
CA TYR A 249 2.50 -10.87 -15.41
C TYR A 249 3.55 -10.21 -14.50
N GLY A 250 4.46 -10.99 -13.90
CA GLY A 250 5.45 -10.51 -12.95
C GLY A 250 4.84 -10.04 -11.61
N TYR A 251 5.19 -8.83 -11.20
CA TYR A 251 4.76 -8.26 -9.93
C TYR A 251 4.53 -6.74 -10.01
N MET A 252 3.87 -6.19 -9.00
CA MET A 252 3.74 -4.74 -8.79
C MET A 252 4.07 -4.41 -7.35
N HIS A 253 4.78 -3.31 -7.11
CA HIS A 253 5.04 -2.79 -5.77
C HIS A 253 4.59 -1.32 -5.72
N LEU A 254 3.64 -0.99 -4.85
CA LEU A 254 3.17 0.38 -4.67
C LEU A 254 4.13 1.19 -3.79
N LEU A 255 5.19 1.72 -4.39
CA LEU A 255 6.19 2.52 -3.67
C LEU A 255 5.78 4.00 -3.54
N ALA A 256 6.09 4.60 -2.39
CA ALA A 256 6.03 6.04 -2.14
C ALA A 256 4.76 6.77 -2.68
N SER A 257 4.92 7.60 -3.71
CA SER A 257 3.88 8.43 -4.32
C SER A 257 2.73 7.59 -4.91
N LEU A 258 3.03 6.38 -5.40
CA LEU A 258 2.05 5.48 -6.03
C LEU A 258 0.91 5.11 -5.09
N LYS A 259 1.21 4.94 -3.79
CA LYS A 259 0.22 4.67 -2.73
C LYS A 259 -0.82 5.79 -2.58
N ARG A 260 -0.52 6.99 -3.07
CA ARG A 260 -1.38 8.17 -2.98
C ARG A 260 -2.13 8.47 -4.29
N THR A 261 -2.06 7.56 -5.26
CA THR A 261 -2.74 7.73 -6.54
C THR A 261 -4.11 7.06 -6.54
N ILE A 262 -5.11 7.76 -7.09
CA ILE A 262 -6.46 7.20 -7.25
C ILE A 262 -6.45 5.98 -8.18
N ASN A 263 -5.59 5.98 -9.20
CA ASN A 263 -5.46 4.87 -10.14
C ASN A 263 -5.00 3.58 -9.46
N ALA A 264 -4.02 3.66 -8.55
CA ALA A 264 -3.59 2.49 -7.79
C ALA A 264 -4.72 1.98 -6.87
N GLN A 265 -5.46 2.88 -6.22
CA GLN A 265 -6.60 2.49 -5.39
C GLN A 265 -7.69 1.79 -6.21
N ILE A 266 -8.05 2.35 -7.38
CA ILE A 266 -9.03 1.75 -8.31
C ILE A 266 -8.56 0.36 -8.73
N PHE A 267 -7.31 0.22 -9.15
CA PHE A 267 -6.75 -1.07 -9.58
C PHE A 267 -6.84 -2.12 -8.47
N VAL A 268 -6.32 -1.82 -7.27
CA VAL A 268 -6.29 -2.79 -6.16
C VAL A 268 -7.70 -3.17 -5.73
N SER A 269 -8.60 -2.20 -5.62
CA SER A 269 -10.02 -2.45 -5.31
C SER A 269 -10.68 -3.37 -6.33
N GLN A 270 -10.58 -3.03 -7.62
CA GLN A 270 -11.24 -3.80 -8.69
C GLN A 270 -10.61 -5.19 -8.87
N TYR A 271 -9.29 -5.30 -8.75
CA TYR A 271 -8.59 -6.58 -8.85
C TYR A 271 -8.99 -7.51 -7.70
N LEU A 272 -8.97 -7.02 -6.44
CA LEU A 272 -9.40 -7.82 -5.28
C LEU A 272 -10.87 -8.20 -5.40
N ARG A 273 -11.73 -7.27 -5.81
CA ARG A 273 -13.15 -7.53 -6.05
C ARG A 273 -13.37 -8.67 -7.05
N ASN A 274 -12.54 -8.75 -8.09
CA ASN A 274 -12.65 -9.80 -9.11
C ASN A 274 -12.19 -11.17 -8.57
N ILE A 275 -11.05 -11.22 -7.88
CA ILE A 275 -10.44 -12.50 -7.48
C ILE A 275 -10.95 -13.03 -6.12
N ALA A 276 -11.47 -12.15 -5.27
CA ALA A 276 -11.96 -12.46 -3.92
C ALA A 276 -13.13 -11.52 -3.52
N PRO A 277 -14.29 -11.61 -4.20
CA PRO A 277 -15.41 -10.67 -4.03
C PRO A 277 -15.96 -10.61 -2.61
N ASP A 278 -16.04 -11.75 -1.90
CA ASP A 278 -16.57 -11.79 -0.54
C ASP A 278 -15.64 -11.11 0.47
N LEU A 279 -14.33 -11.31 0.32
CA LEU A 279 -13.30 -10.65 1.13
C LEU A 279 -13.34 -9.14 0.91
N TYR A 280 -13.36 -8.72 -0.36
CA TYR A 280 -13.49 -7.33 -0.74
C TYR A 280 -14.73 -6.67 -0.12
N LYS A 281 -15.90 -7.33 -0.23
CA LYS A 281 -17.15 -6.87 0.35
C LYS A 281 -17.06 -6.75 1.87
N ASN A 282 -16.49 -7.75 2.55
CA ASN A 282 -16.33 -7.74 4.00
C ASN A 282 -15.48 -6.56 4.48
N ILE A 283 -14.35 -6.29 3.80
CA ILE A 283 -13.47 -5.17 4.15
C ILE A 283 -14.19 -3.83 4.02
N ILE A 284 -14.83 -3.58 2.88
CA ILE A 284 -15.52 -2.31 2.64
C ILE A 284 -16.73 -2.14 3.57
N GLN A 285 -17.52 -3.19 3.80
CA GLN A 285 -18.67 -3.10 4.69
C GLN A 285 -18.24 -2.85 6.14
N THR A 286 -17.19 -3.51 6.61
CA THR A 286 -16.63 -3.29 7.95
C THR A 286 -16.15 -1.86 8.10
N TYR A 287 -15.40 -1.34 7.11
CA TYR A 287 -14.95 0.05 7.07
C TYR A 287 -16.11 1.05 7.17
N ILE A 288 -17.13 0.88 6.34
CA ILE A 288 -18.32 1.76 6.32
C ILE A 288 -19.10 1.68 7.64
N ASN A 289 -19.32 0.47 8.16
CA ASN A 289 -20.09 0.25 9.38
C ASN A 289 -19.44 0.92 10.61
N ARG A 290 -18.12 1.08 10.61
CA ARG A 290 -17.38 1.79 11.65
C ARG A 290 -17.26 3.29 11.41
N GLY A 291 -17.96 3.83 10.41
CA GLY A 291 -17.98 5.27 10.09
C GLY A 291 -16.92 5.70 9.08
N GLY A 292 -16.26 4.77 8.40
CA GLY A 292 -15.33 5.06 7.32
C GLY A 292 -16.02 5.66 6.09
N HIS A 293 -15.36 6.62 5.46
CA HIS A 293 -15.81 7.24 4.23
C HIS A 293 -14.91 6.81 3.08
N THR A 294 -15.49 6.14 2.08
CA THR A 294 -14.72 5.61 0.95
C THR A 294 -14.45 6.70 -0.07
N ILE A 295 -13.20 6.80 -0.54
CA ILE A 295 -12.83 7.81 -1.55
C ILE A 295 -13.45 7.49 -2.93
N ILE A 296 -13.65 6.21 -3.23
CA ILE A 296 -14.26 5.73 -4.46
C ILE A 296 -15.71 5.33 -4.17
N ASN A 297 -16.63 5.70 -5.08
CA ASN A 297 -18.00 5.21 -5.02
C ASN A 297 -18.01 3.71 -5.38
N TYR A 298 -18.11 2.86 -4.37
CA TYR A 298 -18.31 1.42 -4.54
C TYR A 298 -19.80 1.11 -4.76
N PHE A 299 -20.34 1.60 -5.88
CA PHE A 299 -21.77 1.58 -6.22
C PHE A 299 -22.44 0.20 -6.07
N ASP A 300 -21.68 -0.89 -6.22
CA ASP A 300 -22.22 -2.25 -6.22
C ASP A 300 -22.25 -2.95 -4.84
N ILE A 301 -21.64 -2.37 -3.80
CA ILE A 301 -21.65 -2.95 -2.44
C ILE A 301 -22.78 -2.33 -1.60
N CYS A 302 -23.13 -1.09 -1.90
CA CYS A 302 -24.03 -0.27 -1.10
C CYS A 302 -25.48 -0.40 -1.57
N ASN A 303 -26.05 -1.61 -1.54
CA ASN A 303 -27.48 -1.73 -1.83
C ASN A 303 -28.40 -1.21 -0.73
N ASP A 304 -27.95 -1.02 0.53
CA ASP A 304 -28.90 -0.60 1.59
C ASP A 304 -28.42 0.40 2.66
N LEU A 305 -27.11 0.62 2.89
CA LEU A 305 -26.65 1.41 4.06
C LEU A 305 -25.99 2.76 3.73
N CYS A 306 -25.14 2.84 2.69
CA CYS A 306 -24.37 4.07 2.42
C CYS A 306 -25.19 5.18 1.74
N ILE A 307 -26.23 4.82 0.99
CA ILE A 307 -27.13 5.80 0.37
C ILE A 307 -27.88 6.62 1.43
N ASN A 308 -28.18 6.03 2.60
CA ASN A 308 -28.88 6.75 3.66
C ASN A 308 -27.97 7.70 4.46
N ASN A 309 -26.70 7.33 4.69
CA ASN A 309 -25.75 8.22 5.40
C ASN A 309 -25.24 9.40 4.55
N LEU A 310 -25.16 9.27 3.22
CA LEU A 310 -24.86 10.41 2.33
C LEU A 310 -26.10 11.29 2.07
N ARG A 311 -27.31 10.74 2.24
CA ARG A 311 -28.57 11.50 2.12
C ARG A 311 -28.82 12.42 3.30
N THR A 312 -28.35 12.09 4.50
CA THR A 312 -28.53 12.91 5.70
C THR A 312 -27.30 13.77 5.95
N ASN A 313 -26.93 14.59 4.97
CA ASN A 313 -25.85 15.56 5.14
C ASN A 313 -26.31 16.85 5.83
N ASP A 314 -27.05 16.68 6.92
CA ASP A 314 -27.44 17.78 7.81
C ASP A 314 -26.20 18.45 8.42
N LEU A 315 -25.06 17.75 8.50
CA LEU A 315 -23.80 18.29 9.00
C LEU A 315 -23.15 19.27 8.02
N ILE A 316 -23.01 18.91 6.73
CA ILE A 316 -22.48 19.82 5.70
C ILE A 316 -23.43 21.02 5.53
N PHE A 317 -24.74 20.78 5.56
CA PHE A 317 -25.74 21.86 5.48
C PHE A 317 -25.73 22.78 6.73
N SER A 318 -25.56 22.21 7.93
CA SER A 318 -25.43 22.92 9.21
C SER A 318 -24.18 23.79 9.28
N GLU A 319 -23.03 23.25 8.91
CA GLU A 319 -21.76 23.99 8.92
C GLU A 319 -21.75 25.12 7.88
N THR A 320 -22.40 24.89 6.72
CA THR A 320 -22.60 25.94 5.70
C THR A 320 -23.49 27.08 6.21
N LYS A 321 -24.56 26.79 6.96
CA LYS A 321 -25.43 27.80 7.61
C LYS A 321 -24.69 28.63 8.66
N LYS A 322 -23.87 27.96 9.48
CA LYS A 322 -23.09 28.58 10.58
C LYS A 322 -22.09 29.61 10.05
N TYR A 323 -21.40 29.29 8.96
CA TYR A 323 -20.41 30.16 8.33
C TYR A 323 -21.01 31.40 7.67
N LEU A 324 -22.26 31.33 7.21
CA LEU A 324 -22.92 32.43 6.51
C LEU A 324 -23.63 33.45 7.43
N LYS A 325 -23.71 33.20 8.76
CA LYS A 325 -24.51 34.01 9.72
C LYS A 325 -25.96 34.27 9.25
N ILE A 326 -26.54 33.37 8.47
CA ILE A 326 -27.90 33.51 7.95
C ILE A 326 -28.87 32.91 8.97
N ASN A 327 -29.58 33.77 9.70
CA ASN A 327 -30.60 33.38 10.70
C ASN A 327 -32.04 33.33 10.14
N VAL A 328 -32.22 33.20 8.82
CA VAL A 328 -33.54 33.13 8.19
C VAL A 328 -33.59 31.92 7.23
N PRO A 329 -34.70 31.15 7.16
CA PRO A 329 -34.79 30.04 6.23
C PRO A 329 -34.93 30.59 4.81
N ILE A 330 -33.88 30.46 4.00
CA ILE A 330 -33.90 30.82 2.59
C ILE A 330 -34.21 29.54 1.80
N SER A 331 -35.20 29.58 0.90
CA SER A 331 -35.48 28.47 -0.02
C SER A 331 -34.40 28.37 -1.10
N LYS A 332 -34.23 27.18 -1.67
CA LYS A 332 -33.24 26.90 -2.73
C LYS A 332 -33.34 27.89 -3.90
N GLU A 333 -34.55 28.22 -4.31
CA GLU A 333 -34.85 29.15 -5.41
C GLU A 333 -34.45 30.61 -5.09
N SER A 334 -34.59 31.04 -3.83
CA SER A 334 -34.17 32.38 -3.42
C SER A 334 -32.64 32.52 -3.36
N LEU A 335 -31.92 31.44 -3.05
CA LEU A 335 -30.46 31.43 -3.08
C LEU A 335 -29.95 31.49 -4.53
N ASP A 336 -30.53 30.71 -5.43
CA ASP A 336 -30.19 30.69 -6.86
C ASP A 336 -30.43 32.07 -7.52
N SER A 337 -31.54 32.73 -7.17
CA SER A 337 -31.86 34.09 -7.67
C SER A 337 -30.89 35.16 -7.14
N TYR A 338 -30.52 35.09 -5.86
CA TYR A 338 -29.55 36.02 -5.25
C TYR A 338 -28.18 35.92 -5.93
N ILE A 339 -27.76 34.69 -6.26
CA ILE A 339 -26.49 34.39 -6.91
C ILE A 339 -26.46 34.94 -8.34
N THR A 340 -27.54 34.74 -9.11
CA THR A 340 -27.62 35.12 -10.53
C THR A 340 -27.54 36.64 -10.73
N ASN A 341 -28.06 37.43 -9.78
CA ASN A 341 -28.07 38.89 -9.84
C ASN A 341 -26.82 39.55 -9.24
N SER A 342 -25.90 38.77 -8.70
CA SER A 342 -24.76 39.29 -7.94
C SER A 342 -23.47 39.24 -8.77
N ASN A 343 -22.97 40.41 -9.19
CA ASN A 343 -21.70 40.56 -9.91
C ASN A 343 -20.49 40.30 -8.99
N TYR A 344 -20.28 39.05 -8.54
CA TYR A 344 -19.16 38.67 -7.67
C TYR A 344 -17.92 38.28 -8.48
N LYS A 345 -17.24 39.28 -9.05
CA LYS A 345 -15.87 39.11 -9.57
C LYS A 345 -14.77 39.30 -8.53
N LYS A 346 -15.10 39.35 -7.24
CA LYS A 346 -14.12 39.40 -6.13
C LYS A 346 -14.65 38.64 -4.91
N ASP A 347 -14.28 37.35 -4.81
CA ASP A 347 -13.64 36.75 -3.61
C ASP A 347 -13.47 35.22 -3.72
N ASN A 348 -12.46 34.71 -3.01
CA ASN A 348 -11.47 33.72 -3.45
C ASN A 348 -11.72 32.27 -2.94
N LEU A 349 -12.94 31.92 -2.52
CA LEU A 349 -13.25 30.59 -1.99
C LEU A 349 -14.61 30.03 -2.42
N LEU A 350 -15.68 30.84 -2.40
CA LEU A 350 -17.02 30.43 -2.87
C LEU A 350 -17.05 30.10 -4.37
N SER A 351 -16.34 30.91 -5.17
CA SER A 351 -16.16 30.68 -6.60
C SER A 351 -15.39 29.40 -6.90
N LYS A 352 -14.44 29.00 -6.03
CA LYS A 352 -13.69 27.74 -6.14
C LYS A 352 -14.53 26.54 -5.71
N ILE A 353 -15.24 26.61 -4.58
CA ILE A 353 -16.14 25.56 -4.11
C ILE A 353 -17.25 25.31 -5.13
N TYR A 354 -17.84 26.38 -5.67
CA TYR A 354 -18.84 26.30 -6.73
C TYR A 354 -18.26 25.75 -8.04
N TYR A 355 -17.06 26.15 -8.47
CA TYR A 355 -16.42 25.53 -9.63
C TYR A 355 -16.14 24.05 -9.41
N THR A 356 -15.74 23.64 -8.21
CA THR A 356 -15.50 22.24 -7.86
C THR A 356 -16.81 21.44 -7.81
N ASP A 357 -17.89 22.00 -7.27
CA ASP A 357 -19.21 21.35 -7.25
C ASP A 357 -19.87 21.32 -8.64
N LEU A 358 -19.66 22.35 -9.48
CA LEU A 358 -20.14 22.38 -10.87
C LEU A 358 -19.33 21.43 -11.76
N MET A 359 -18.01 21.34 -11.54
CA MET A 359 -17.16 20.30 -12.14
C MET A 359 -17.60 18.91 -11.68
N ARG A 360 -17.97 18.73 -10.39
CA ARG A 360 -18.50 17.47 -9.85
C ARG A 360 -19.85 17.13 -10.47
N TYR A 361 -20.79 18.08 -10.55
CA TYR A 361 -22.11 17.89 -11.16
C TYR A 361 -22.02 17.59 -12.65
N ASN A 362 -21.16 18.30 -13.40
CA ASN A 362 -20.95 18.03 -14.82
C ASN A 362 -20.22 16.70 -15.04
N ALA A 363 -19.26 16.34 -14.17
CA ALA A 363 -18.63 15.03 -14.19
C ALA A 363 -19.63 13.91 -13.85
N GLU A 364 -20.51 14.11 -12.86
CA GLU A 364 -21.60 13.19 -12.49
C GLU A 364 -22.63 13.06 -13.61
N LYS A 365 -23.03 14.16 -14.26
CA LYS A 365 -23.94 14.17 -15.41
C LYS A 365 -23.31 13.48 -16.62
N SER A 366 -22.07 13.81 -16.96
CA SER A 366 -21.32 13.10 -18.01
C SER A 366 -21.02 11.66 -17.64
N LEU A 367 -20.86 11.31 -16.36
CA LEU A 367 -20.74 9.92 -15.90
C LEU A 367 -22.07 9.19 -15.95
N ILE A 368 -23.21 9.84 -15.73
CA ILE A 368 -24.55 9.23 -15.89
C ILE A 368 -24.89 9.05 -17.37
N GLU A 369 -24.60 10.05 -18.20
CA GLU A 369 -24.76 9.98 -19.66
C GLU A 369 -23.80 8.95 -20.27
N ASN A 370 -22.53 8.95 -19.86
CA ASN A 370 -21.56 7.91 -20.23
C ASN A 370 -21.90 6.57 -19.60
N TYR A 371 -22.50 6.48 -18.41
CA TYR A 371 -22.91 5.20 -17.81
C TYR A 371 -24.13 4.65 -18.54
N GLN A 372 -25.06 5.48 -18.99
CA GLN A 372 -26.17 5.06 -19.86
C GLN A 372 -25.66 4.62 -21.24
N GLU A 373 -24.69 5.33 -21.81
CA GLU A 373 -24.07 4.97 -23.09
C GLU A 373 -23.19 3.71 -22.96
N ILE A 374 -22.35 3.63 -21.92
CA ILE A 374 -21.50 2.49 -21.57
C ILE A 374 -22.35 1.29 -21.17
N CYS A 375 -23.46 1.41 -20.43
CA CYS A 375 -24.36 0.30 -20.15
C CYS A 375 -25.09 -0.16 -21.43
N SER A 376 -25.47 0.75 -22.33
CA SER A 376 -26.07 0.38 -23.63
C SER A 376 -25.09 -0.31 -24.59
N ILE A 377 -23.79 -0.02 -24.47
CA ILE A 377 -22.70 -0.62 -25.24
C ILE A 377 -22.14 -1.88 -24.55
N ASN A 378 -22.08 -1.90 -23.21
CA ASN A 378 -21.61 -3.02 -22.41
C ASN A 378 -22.64 -4.14 -22.28
N ASP A 379 -23.95 -3.90 -22.27
CA ASP A 379 -24.92 -5.00 -22.31
C ASP A 379 -24.86 -5.78 -23.64
N LYS A 380 -24.37 -5.14 -24.72
CA LYS A 380 -24.07 -5.79 -26.00
C LYS A 380 -22.69 -6.43 -26.05
N ASN A 381 -21.66 -5.82 -25.46
CA ASN A 381 -20.27 -6.31 -25.52
C ASN A 381 -19.88 -7.28 -24.40
N ILE A 382 -20.44 -7.17 -23.20
CA ILE A 382 -20.29 -8.13 -22.08
C ILE A 382 -21.00 -9.44 -22.44
N ASN A 383 -22.21 -9.39 -23.00
CA ASN A 383 -22.86 -10.61 -23.50
C ASN A 383 -22.12 -11.28 -24.68
N PHE A 384 -21.28 -10.54 -25.41
CA PHE A 384 -20.50 -11.06 -26.53
C PHE A 384 -19.14 -11.64 -26.07
N PHE A 385 -18.39 -10.92 -25.23
CA PHE A 385 -17.07 -11.35 -24.74
C PHE A 385 -17.14 -12.56 -23.79
N TRP A 386 -18.14 -12.60 -22.90
CA TRP A 386 -18.26 -13.69 -21.92
C TRP A 386 -19.00 -14.92 -22.47
N LYS A 387 -19.74 -14.80 -23.59
CA LYS A 387 -20.26 -15.96 -24.35
C LYS A 387 -19.13 -16.72 -25.05
N GLU A 388 -18.08 -16.06 -25.52
CA GLU A 388 -16.93 -16.75 -26.14
C GLU A 388 -16.12 -17.57 -25.13
N GLU A 389 -15.93 -17.09 -23.90
CA GLU A 389 -15.26 -17.88 -22.86
C GLU A 389 -16.13 -19.04 -22.36
N LEU A 390 -17.45 -18.87 -22.23
CA LEU A 390 -18.37 -19.98 -21.95
C LEU A 390 -18.40 -21.01 -23.10
N LEU A 391 -18.31 -20.57 -24.36
CA LEU A 391 -18.20 -21.45 -25.53
C LEU A 391 -16.84 -22.17 -25.60
N LYS A 392 -15.74 -21.53 -25.18
CA LYS A 392 -14.41 -22.16 -25.08
C LYS A 392 -14.32 -23.16 -23.92
N LYS A 393 -14.91 -22.85 -22.76
CA LYS A 393 -15.03 -23.79 -21.62
C LYS A 393 -15.90 -25.00 -21.97
N ASN A 394 -16.94 -24.83 -22.81
CA ASN A 394 -17.81 -25.93 -23.25
C ASN A 394 -17.26 -26.73 -24.43
N LYS A 395 -16.37 -26.17 -25.28
CA LYS A 395 -15.69 -26.94 -26.35
C LYS A 395 -14.65 -27.94 -25.83
N LEU A 396 -14.04 -27.69 -24.67
CA LEU A 396 -13.12 -28.64 -24.01
C LEU A 396 -13.83 -29.88 -23.43
N LYS A 397 -15.17 -29.93 -23.41
CA LYS A 397 -15.95 -31.09 -22.97
C LYS A 397 -16.54 -31.97 -24.09
N LEU A 398 -16.27 -31.67 -25.38
CA LEU A 398 -16.93 -32.36 -26.51
C LEU A 398 -16.02 -33.13 -27.49
N ASN A 399 -14.72 -33.29 -27.23
CA ASN A 399 -13.84 -34.11 -28.07
C ASN A 399 -13.44 -35.45 -27.43
N ASN A 400 -14.45 -36.25 -27.07
CA ASN A 400 -14.30 -37.68 -26.83
C ASN A 400 -15.55 -38.40 -27.35
N LYS A 401 -15.69 -38.52 -28.68
CA LYS A 401 -16.35 -39.63 -29.37
C LYS A 401 -16.37 -39.42 -30.89
N PHE A 402 -15.73 -40.39 -31.56
CA PHE A 402 -15.70 -40.73 -32.98
C PHE A 402 -14.87 -39.83 -33.90
#